data_AF-A0A086AKZ5-F1
#
_entry.id   AF-A0A086AKZ5-F1
#
_cell.length_a   1.000
_cell.length_b   1.000
_cell.length_c   1.000
_cell.angle_alpha   90.00
_cell.angle_beta   90.00
_cell.angle_gamma   90.00
#
_symmetry.space_group_name_H-M   'P 1'
#
loop_
_entity.id
_entity.type
_entity.pdbx_description
1 polymer ?
#
loop_
_entity_poly.entity_id
_entity_poly.type
_entity_poly.pdbx_seq_one_letter_code
_entity_poly.pdbx_strand_id
1 'polypeptide(L)'
;MESWKKYNFITKLIILLLLVTSCNNKTVETIKPIVCVNKIWYHEDKHSLGSPTVNFKIRIEDTVISKKIKSGRLNDIVMYNLDKQYSNFVHLEPFEIGRQFTEKNNIFSFKILTVLFANSPNKNRHQWTSEEIKKTIQGDVGLVFENDTIRVKMCQK
;
A
#
# COMPACT_ATOMS: atom_id res chain seq x y z
N MET A 1 39.23 55.23 -5.52
CA MET A 1 38.88 54.42 -4.32
C MET A 1 37.35 54.39 -4.08
N GLU A 2 36.53 54.42 -5.14
CA GLU A 2 35.05 54.52 -5.02
C GLU A 2 34.30 53.32 -5.61
N SER A 3 34.93 52.57 -6.53
CA SER A 3 34.29 51.40 -7.15
C SER A 3 34.03 50.28 -6.13
N TRP A 4 34.99 50.00 -5.24
CA TRP A 4 34.89 48.94 -4.23
C TRP A 4 33.71 49.12 -3.24
N LYS A 5 33.37 50.37 -2.89
CA LYS A 5 32.22 50.65 -2.01
C LYS A 5 30.89 50.38 -2.71
N LYS A 6 30.78 50.66 -4.03
CA LYS A 6 29.58 50.38 -4.84
C LYS A 6 29.32 48.88 -4.98
N TYR A 7 30.36 48.09 -5.24
CA TYR A 7 30.21 46.62 -5.34
C TYR A 7 29.73 46.02 -4.01
N ASN A 8 30.32 46.42 -2.88
CA ASN A 8 29.94 45.90 -1.57
C ASN A 8 28.49 46.24 -1.18
N PHE A 9 27.96 47.39 -1.61
CA PHE A 9 26.57 47.77 -1.39
C PHE A 9 25.60 46.96 -2.25
N ILE A 10 25.92 46.76 -3.53
CA ILE A 10 25.11 45.97 -4.46
C ILE A 10 25.08 44.50 -4.03
N THR A 11 26.20 43.93 -3.61
CA THR A 11 26.27 42.53 -3.13
C THR A 11 25.43 42.33 -1.86
N LYS A 12 25.44 43.30 -0.93
CA LYS A 12 24.58 43.25 0.27
C LYS A 12 23.09 43.34 -0.06
N LEU A 13 22.70 44.14 -1.06
CA LEU A 13 21.32 44.24 -1.54
C LEU A 13 20.85 42.93 -2.19
N ILE A 14 21.71 42.27 -2.97
CA ILE A 14 21.40 40.96 -3.59
C ILE A 14 21.20 39.88 -2.52
N ILE A 15 22.06 39.84 -1.51
CA ILE A 15 21.94 38.89 -0.38
C ILE A 15 20.66 39.15 0.42
N LEU A 16 20.32 40.43 0.63
CA LEU A 16 19.09 40.81 1.33
C LEU A 16 17.84 40.37 0.54
N LEU A 17 17.82 40.57 -0.78
CA LEU A 17 16.73 40.12 -1.67
C LEU A 17 16.59 38.59 -1.73
N LEU A 18 17.71 37.85 -1.68
CA LEU A 18 17.70 36.39 -1.62
C LEU A 18 17.16 35.86 -0.28
N LEU A 19 17.31 36.62 0.81
CA LEU A 19 16.78 36.23 2.12
C LEU A 19 15.26 36.45 2.24
N VAL A 20 14.68 37.45 1.56
CA VAL A 20 13.23 37.72 1.65
C VAL A 20 12.38 36.73 0.84
N THR A 21 12.97 36.00 -0.11
CA THR A 21 12.25 34.97 -0.89
C THR A 21 12.30 33.58 -0.26
N SER A 22 13.05 33.40 0.83
CA SER A 22 13.16 32.14 1.56
C SER A 22 12.16 32.06 2.71
N CYS A 23 10.87 32.20 2.40
CA CYS A 23 9.77 31.72 3.26
C CYS A 23 8.48 31.67 2.45
N ASN A 24 8.52 30.96 1.32
CA ASN A 24 7.29 30.44 0.74
C ASN A 24 6.83 29.29 1.63
N ASN A 25 5.97 29.61 2.60
CA ASN A 25 5.13 28.65 3.29
C ASN A 25 4.29 27.93 2.24
N LYS A 26 4.83 26.83 1.70
CA LYS A 26 4.03 25.82 1.02
C LYS A 26 3.04 25.35 2.05
N THR A 27 1.79 25.79 1.88
CA THR A 27 0.62 25.12 2.42
C THR A 27 0.85 23.62 2.28
N VAL A 28 0.87 22.93 3.40
CA VAL A 28 0.92 21.47 3.45
C VAL A 28 -0.42 21.00 2.89
N GLU A 29 -0.56 21.04 1.56
CA GLU A 29 -1.53 20.22 0.87
C GLU A 29 -1.15 18.79 1.24
N THR A 30 -2.01 18.13 2.01
CA THR A 30 -1.90 16.71 2.32
C THR A 30 -1.80 15.96 0.99
N ILE A 31 -0.58 15.69 0.55
CA ILE A 31 -0.30 14.95 -0.67
C ILE A 31 -0.96 13.59 -0.48
N LYS A 32 -2.07 13.36 -1.20
CA LYS A 32 -2.74 12.07 -1.16
C LYS A 32 -1.71 11.00 -1.53
N PRO A 33 -1.59 9.92 -0.76
CA PRO A 33 -0.61 8.89 -1.06
C PRO A 33 -0.87 8.31 -2.46
N ILE A 34 0.18 8.29 -3.28
CA ILE A 34 0.13 7.86 -4.68
C ILE A 34 -0.31 6.38 -4.77
N VAL A 35 -0.01 5.59 -3.73
CA VAL A 35 -0.48 4.21 -3.56
C VAL A 35 -0.94 4.03 -2.11
N CYS A 36 -2.17 3.54 -1.91
CA CYS A 36 -2.67 3.27 -0.56
C CYS A 36 -3.75 2.17 -0.54
N VAL A 37 -3.89 1.49 0.61
CA VAL A 37 -4.93 0.49 0.84
C VAL A 37 -6.23 1.18 1.27
N ASN A 38 -7.27 1.06 0.45
CA ASN A 38 -8.61 1.58 0.75
C ASN A 38 -9.33 0.68 1.76
N LYS A 39 -9.23 -0.64 1.56
CA LYS A 39 -9.99 -1.61 2.36
C LYS A 39 -9.31 -2.98 2.35
N ILE A 40 -9.33 -3.64 3.50
CA ILE A 40 -8.99 -5.05 3.67
C ILE A 40 -10.20 -5.71 4.34
N TRP A 41 -10.63 -6.88 3.85
CA TRP A 41 -11.69 -7.63 4.50
C TRP A 41 -11.55 -9.14 4.26
N TYR A 42 -11.97 -9.92 5.25
CA TYR A 42 -12.08 -11.37 5.14
C TYR A 42 -13.43 -11.76 4.56
N HIS A 43 -13.45 -12.82 3.75
CA HIS A 43 -14.65 -13.44 3.22
C HIS A 43 -14.50 -14.96 3.23
N GLU A 44 -15.48 -15.63 3.82
CA GLU A 44 -15.66 -17.08 3.84
C GLU A 44 -17.12 -17.34 3.53
N ASP A 45 -17.38 -18.03 2.41
CA ASP A 45 -18.72 -18.50 2.09
C ASP A 45 -18.91 -19.89 2.69
N LYS A 46 -19.76 -19.98 3.71
CA LYS A 46 -20.06 -21.24 4.42
C LYS A 46 -20.80 -22.26 3.55
N HIS A 47 -21.35 -21.84 2.42
CA HIS A 47 -22.18 -22.68 1.55
C HIS A 47 -21.51 -22.96 0.19
N SER A 48 -20.30 -22.46 -0.03
CA SER A 48 -19.52 -22.73 -1.25
C SER A 48 -18.26 -23.53 -0.94
N LEU A 49 -17.78 -24.28 -1.93
CA LEU A 49 -16.47 -24.95 -1.88
C LEU A 49 -15.29 -23.97 -2.09
N GLY A 50 -15.57 -22.67 -2.22
CA GLY A 50 -14.55 -21.64 -2.38
C GLY A 50 -13.65 -21.55 -1.16
N SER A 51 -12.34 -21.48 -1.38
CA SER A 51 -11.40 -21.22 -0.29
C SER A 51 -11.67 -19.86 0.35
N PRO A 52 -11.55 -19.72 1.68
CA PRO A 52 -11.64 -18.42 2.32
C PRO A 52 -10.59 -17.46 1.79
N THR A 53 -10.93 -16.17 1.79
CA THR A 53 -10.10 -15.14 1.16
C THR A 53 -9.95 -13.90 2.03
N VAL A 54 -8.76 -13.32 1.98
CA VAL A 54 -8.54 -11.92 2.37
C VAL A 54 -8.54 -11.08 1.10
N ASN A 55 -9.42 -10.10 1.04
CA ASN A 55 -9.63 -9.25 -0.11
C ASN A 55 -9.07 -7.86 0.17
N PHE A 56 -8.40 -7.29 -0.83
CA PHE A 56 -7.79 -5.98 -0.77
C PHE A 56 -8.41 -5.08 -1.82
N LYS A 57 -8.60 -3.80 -1.49
CA LYS A 57 -8.78 -2.71 -2.45
C LYS A 57 -7.63 -1.74 -2.27
N ILE A 58 -6.81 -1.59 -3.30
CA ILE A 58 -5.64 -0.72 -3.29
C ILE A 58 -5.83 0.33 -4.38
N ARG A 59 -5.82 1.61 -4.00
CA ARG A 59 -5.77 2.72 -4.95
C ARG A 59 -4.33 2.91 -5.40
N ILE A 60 -4.12 2.95 -6.70
CA ILE A 60 -2.82 3.07 -7.34
C ILE A 60 -2.91 4.17 -8.40
N GLU A 61 -2.49 5.38 -8.05
CA GLU A 61 -2.39 6.52 -8.97
C GLU A 61 -1.03 6.52 -9.71
N ASP A 62 -0.06 5.72 -9.25
CA ASP A 62 1.23 5.56 -9.89
C ASP A 62 1.11 4.74 -11.19
N THR A 63 1.38 5.37 -12.33
CA THR A 63 1.26 4.73 -13.63
C THR A 63 2.29 3.61 -13.87
N VAL A 64 3.47 3.67 -13.23
CA VAL A 64 4.51 2.65 -13.36
C VAL A 64 4.11 1.39 -12.60
N ILE A 65 3.67 1.55 -11.34
CA ILE A 65 3.20 0.42 -10.51
C ILE A 65 1.95 -0.21 -11.15
N SER A 66 1.01 0.61 -11.61
CA SER A 66 -0.18 0.16 -12.33
C SER A 66 0.18 -0.69 -13.56
N LYS A 67 1.15 -0.26 -14.38
CA LYS A 67 1.64 -1.04 -15.53
C LYS A 67 2.33 -2.36 -15.12
N LYS A 68 3.13 -2.36 -14.04
CA LYS A 68 3.76 -3.59 -13.52
C LYS A 68 2.71 -4.63 -13.11
N ILE A 69 1.65 -4.21 -12.42
CA ILE A 69 0.55 -5.11 -12.04
C ILE A 69 -0.19 -5.63 -13.28
N LYS A 70 -0.53 -4.75 -14.23
CA LYS A 70 -1.25 -5.12 -15.46
C LYS A 70 -0.47 -6.07 -16.36
N SER A 71 0.85 -6.05 -16.28
CA SER A 71 1.73 -6.97 -17.02
C SER A 71 1.99 -8.28 -16.27
N GLY A 72 1.32 -8.53 -15.14
CA GLY A 72 1.44 -9.78 -14.39
C GLY A 72 2.72 -9.89 -13.56
N ARG A 73 3.44 -8.79 -13.31
CA ARG A 73 4.70 -8.80 -12.52
C ARG A 73 4.50 -8.74 -11.02
N LEU A 74 3.26 -8.65 -10.54
CA LEU A 74 2.96 -8.72 -9.12
C LEU A 74 3.05 -10.19 -8.70
N ASN A 75 4.11 -10.52 -7.98
CA ASN A 75 4.38 -11.90 -7.57
C ASN A 75 3.58 -12.27 -6.32
N ASP A 76 3.44 -11.34 -5.38
CA ASP A 76 2.78 -11.60 -4.10
C ASP A 76 2.28 -10.32 -3.41
N ILE A 77 1.42 -10.49 -2.40
CA ILE A 77 1.01 -9.45 -1.46
C ILE A 77 1.30 -9.91 -0.02
N VAL A 78 2.25 -9.25 0.62
CA VAL A 78 2.65 -9.55 2.00
C VAL A 78 1.78 -8.74 2.97
N MET A 79 1.25 -9.40 4.01
CA MET A 79 0.55 -8.73 5.11
C MET A 79 1.51 -8.54 6.29
N TYR A 80 1.92 -7.30 6.57
CA TYR A 80 2.93 -7.03 7.61
C TYR A 80 2.43 -7.25 9.04
N ASN A 81 1.12 -7.17 9.26
CA ASN A 81 0.52 -7.42 10.58
C ASN A 81 0.26 -8.90 10.86
N LEU A 82 0.50 -9.78 9.87
CA LEU A 82 0.39 -11.22 10.06
C LEU A 82 1.70 -11.75 10.65
N ASP A 83 1.62 -12.54 11.73
CA ASP A 83 2.81 -13.16 12.29
C ASP A 83 3.52 -14.03 11.25
N LYS A 84 4.85 -14.01 11.27
CA LYS A 84 5.69 -14.74 10.32
C LYS A 84 5.38 -16.25 10.28
N GLN A 85 4.96 -16.84 11.39
CA GLN A 85 4.56 -18.26 11.43
C GLN A 85 3.33 -18.57 10.56
N TYR A 86 2.51 -17.57 10.26
CA TYR A 86 1.30 -17.70 9.47
C TYR A 86 1.46 -17.30 8.00
N SER A 87 2.63 -16.77 7.60
CA SER A 87 2.85 -16.30 6.23
C SER A 87 2.70 -17.40 5.18
N ASN A 88 2.98 -18.65 5.54
CA ASN A 88 2.88 -19.79 4.62
C ASN A 88 1.44 -20.29 4.41
N PHE A 89 0.44 -19.67 5.06
CA PHE A 89 -0.98 -20.00 4.90
C PHE A 89 -1.72 -18.98 4.03
N VAL A 90 -1.01 -18.02 3.45
CA VAL A 90 -1.57 -16.92 2.67
C VAL A 90 -0.86 -16.86 1.33
N HIS A 91 -1.62 -16.92 0.25
CA HIS A 91 -1.06 -16.91 -1.11
C HIS A 91 -1.88 -16.02 -2.02
N LEU A 92 -1.22 -15.17 -2.79
CA LEU A 92 -1.86 -14.48 -3.90
C LEU A 92 -2.36 -15.50 -4.91
N GLU A 93 -3.60 -15.31 -5.38
CA GLU A 93 -4.16 -16.14 -6.43
C GLU A 93 -3.24 -16.10 -7.68
N PRO A 94 -2.81 -17.24 -8.23
CA PRO A 94 -1.85 -17.26 -9.34
C PRO A 94 -2.46 -16.70 -10.63
N PHE A 95 -1.64 -16.02 -11.43
CA PHE A 95 -2.04 -15.36 -12.68
C PHE A 95 -2.55 -16.33 -13.75
N GLU A 96 -2.15 -17.59 -13.70
CA GLU A 96 -2.52 -18.60 -14.70
C GLU A 96 -3.99 -19.04 -14.61
N ILE A 97 -4.66 -18.82 -13.48
CA ILE A 97 -6.07 -19.24 -13.25
C ILE A 97 -7.06 -18.11 -13.63
N GLY A 98 -6.58 -16.91 -14.00
CA GLY A 98 -7.42 -15.77 -14.40
C GLY A 98 -6.76 -14.41 -14.18
N ARG A 99 -7.55 -13.33 -14.05
CA ARG A 99 -7.00 -12.03 -13.62
C ARG A 99 -6.84 -12.05 -12.09
N GLN A 100 -5.60 -12.04 -11.59
CA GLN A 100 -5.26 -11.91 -10.16
C GLN A 100 -5.90 -10.69 -9.48
N PHE A 101 -6.40 -9.75 -10.29
CA PHE A 101 -7.04 -8.55 -9.83
C PHE A 101 -8.20 -8.14 -10.75
N THR A 102 -9.10 -7.33 -10.20
CA THR A 102 -10.02 -6.49 -10.99
C THR A 102 -9.66 -5.03 -10.79
N GLU A 103 -9.90 -4.20 -11.79
CA GLU A 103 -9.59 -2.77 -11.74
C GLU A 103 -10.84 -1.94 -12.04
N LYS A 104 -11.09 -0.92 -11.21
CA LYS A 104 -12.09 0.13 -11.48
C LYS A 104 -11.63 1.45 -10.91
N ASN A 105 -11.52 2.49 -11.73
CA ASN A 105 -11.13 3.85 -11.32
C ASN A 105 -9.83 3.88 -10.48
N ASN A 106 -8.75 3.29 -11.00
CA ASN A 106 -7.45 3.16 -10.33
C ASN A 106 -7.46 2.36 -9.02
N ILE A 107 -8.56 1.67 -8.71
CA ILE A 107 -8.66 0.76 -7.57
C ILE A 107 -8.52 -0.67 -8.08
N PHE A 108 -7.42 -1.29 -7.65
CA PHE A 108 -7.13 -2.70 -7.88
C PHE A 108 -7.70 -3.51 -6.73
N SER A 109 -8.49 -4.53 -7.06
CA SER A 109 -9.03 -5.47 -6.08
C SER A 109 -8.32 -6.80 -6.22
N PHE A 110 -7.67 -7.25 -5.15
CA PHE A 110 -6.90 -8.49 -5.11
C PHE A 110 -7.52 -9.50 -4.15
N LYS A 111 -7.28 -10.78 -4.39
CA LYS A 111 -7.67 -11.89 -3.52
C LYS A 111 -6.43 -12.66 -3.05
N ILE A 112 -6.31 -12.80 -1.75
CA ILE A 112 -5.35 -13.69 -1.10
C ILE A 112 -6.12 -14.91 -0.59
N LEU A 113 -5.77 -16.08 -1.09
CA LEU A 113 -6.33 -17.35 -0.64
C LEU A 113 -5.74 -17.69 0.72
N THR A 114 -6.57 -18.10 1.68
CA THR A 114 -6.08 -18.55 2.98
C THR A 114 -7.05 -19.50 3.67
N VAL A 115 -6.49 -20.56 4.27
CA VAL A 115 -7.24 -21.46 5.16
C VAL A 115 -6.98 -21.14 6.64
N LEU A 116 -6.19 -20.11 6.94
CA LEU A 116 -5.74 -19.78 8.29
C LEU A 116 -6.91 -19.49 9.25
N PHE A 117 -7.87 -18.71 8.76
CA PHE A 117 -9.05 -18.26 9.50
C PHE A 117 -10.27 -19.16 9.29
N ALA A 118 -10.15 -20.20 8.47
CA ALA A 118 -11.24 -21.12 8.17
C ALA A 118 -11.75 -21.79 9.45
N ASN A 119 -13.07 -21.88 9.58
CA ASN A 119 -13.67 -22.61 10.70
C ASN A 119 -13.36 -24.10 10.58
N SER A 120 -12.51 -24.62 11.47
CA SER A 120 -12.15 -26.04 11.48
C SER A 120 -13.06 -26.83 12.43
N PRO A 121 -13.51 -28.04 12.04
CA PRO A 121 -14.21 -28.93 12.96
C PRO A 121 -13.29 -29.50 14.06
N ASN A 122 -11.96 -29.34 13.92
CA ASN A 122 -11.00 -29.75 14.94
C ASN A 122 -11.04 -28.80 16.14
N LYS A 123 -11.56 -29.31 17.27
CA LYS A 123 -11.69 -28.56 18.54
C LYS A 123 -10.35 -28.07 19.12
N ASN A 124 -9.23 -28.64 18.70
CA ASN A 124 -7.90 -28.26 19.18
C ASN A 124 -7.28 -27.09 18.41
N ARG A 125 -7.94 -26.59 17.36
CA ARG A 125 -7.47 -25.44 16.58
C ARG A 125 -8.09 -24.15 17.12
N HIS A 126 -7.29 -23.08 17.18
CA HIS A 126 -7.78 -21.74 17.54
C HIS A 126 -8.94 -21.34 16.62
N GLN A 127 -10.05 -20.95 17.23
CA GLN A 127 -11.22 -20.42 16.54
C GLN A 127 -11.12 -18.90 16.51
N TRP A 128 -10.88 -18.36 15.31
CA TRP A 128 -10.74 -16.93 15.11
C TRP A 128 -12.11 -16.25 15.12
N THR A 129 -12.26 -15.23 15.95
CA THR A 129 -13.41 -14.31 15.92
C THR A 129 -13.27 -13.31 14.78
N SER A 130 -14.39 -12.73 14.33
CA SER A 130 -14.39 -11.70 13.28
C SER A 130 -13.49 -10.50 13.65
N GLU A 131 -13.48 -10.11 14.92
CA GLU A 131 -12.66 -9.03 15.47
C GLU A 131 -11.17 -9.36 15.44
N GLU A 132 -10.80 -10.59 15.80
CA GLU A 132 -9.41 -11.06 15.73
C GLU A 132 -8.90 -11.12 14.30
N ILE A 133 -9.70 -11.68 13.38
CA ILE A 133 -9.36 -11.71 11.95
C ILE A 133 -9.14 -10.29 11.45
N LYS A 134 -10.09 -9.38 11.74
CA LYS A 134 -10.02 -7.99 11.35
C LYS A 134 -8.74 -7.32 11.87
N LYS A 135 -8.39 -7.50 13.15
CA LYS A 135 -7.15 -6.94 13.72
C LYS A 135 -5.90 -7.50 13.05
N THR A 136 -5.90 -8.79 12.74
CA THR A 136 -4.75 -9.51 12.15
C THR A 136 -4.49 -9.07 10.71
N ILE A 137 -5.55 -8.92 9.90
CA ILE A 137 -5.42 -8.55 8.48
C ILE A 137 -5.32 -7.03 8.26
N GLN A 138 -5.73 -6.22 9.24
CA GLN A 138 -5.67 -4.76 9.13
C GLN A 138 -4.25 -4.28 9.34
N GLY A 139 -3.66 -3.63 8.34
CA GLY A 139 -2.34 -3.02 8.45
C GLY A 139 -1.77 -2.59 7.11
N ASP A 140 -0.47 -2.30 7.12
CA ASP A 140 0.30 -2.08 5.91
C ASP A 140 0.46 -3.40 5.13
N VAL A 141 0.56 -3.29 3.81
CA VAL A 141 0.81 -4.44 2.93
C VAL A 141 2.05 -4.19 2.08
N GLY A 142 2.72 -5.25 1.64
CA GLY A 142 3.82 -5.21 0.69
C GLY A 142 3.35 -5.69 -0.68
N LEU A 143 3.49 -4.89 -1.73
CA LEU A 143 3.34 -5.34 -3.11
C LEU A 143 4.70 -5.84 -3.59
N VAL A 144 4.83 -7.13 -3.88
CA VAL A 144 6.11 -7.76 -4.24
C VAL A 144 6.21 -7.86 -5.77
N PHE A 145 7.26 -7.26 -6.34
CA PHE A 145 7.57 -7.28 -7.76
C PHE A 145 9.01 -7.78 -7.94
N GLU A 146 9.18 -9.01 -8.43
CA GLU A 146 10.52 -9.60 -8.60
C GLU A 146 11.32 -9.52 -7.28
N ASN A 147 12.34 -8.66 -7.20
CA ASN A 147 13.18 -8.45 -6.01
C ASN A 147 12.79 -7.22 -5.18
N ASP A 148 11.83 -6.41 -5.65
CA ASP A 148 11.38 -5.19 -4.99
C ASP A 148 10.10 -5.45 -4.19
N THR A 149 9.98 -4.82 -3.02
CA THR A 149 8.73 -4.79 -2.26
C THR A 149 8.33 -3.36 -1.96
N ILE A 150 7.15 -2.96 -2.42
CA ILE A 150 6.59 -1.64 -2.16
C ILE A 150 5.67 -1.74 -0.94
N ARG A 151 6.06 -1.09 0.16
CA ARG A 151 5.21 -0.98 1.34
C ARG A 151 4.09 0.04 1.10
N VAL A 152 2.85 -0.40 1.21
CA VAL A 152 1.63 0.37 1.00
C VAL A 152 0.87 0.50 2.31
N LYS A 153 0.65 1.75 2.72
CA LYS A 153 -0.10 2.07 3.94
C LYS A 153 -1.61 2.19 3.67
N MET A 154 -2.41 2.13 4.72
CA MET A 154 -3.83 2.48 4.64
C MET A 154 -4.01 3.93 4.16
N CYS A 155 -5.01 4.18 3.32
CA CYS A 155 -5.34 5.54 2.89
C CYS A 155 -5.72 6.40 4.11
N GLN A 156 -5.20 7.62 4.18
CA GLN A 156 -5.69 8.62 5.14
C GLN A 156 -7.15 8.95 4.81
N LYS A 157 -7.99 9.01 5.84
CA LYS A 157 -9.40 9.37 5.73
C LYS A 157 -9.58 10.87 5.75
#